data_AF-A0A0R3WYN4-F1
#
_entry.id   AF-A0A0R3WYN4-F1
#
_cell.length_a   1.000
_cell.length_b   1.000
_cell.length_c   1.000
_cell.angle_alpha   90.00
_cell.angle_beta   90.00
_cell.angle_gamma   90.00
#
_symmetry.space_group_name_H-M   'P 1'
#
loop_
_entity.id
_entity.type
_entity.pdbx_description
1 polymer ?
#
loop_
_entity_poly.entity_id
_entity_poly.type
_entity_poly.pdbx_seq_one_letter_code
_entity_poly.pdbx_strand_id
1 'polypeptide(L)'
;MKNPPSVVKLVMEAVCIMMQEKPERKPDPATGKMIEDYWGVSLKLLGDLKFLEKLKTYNIDNIPPQVIKRIREVYIPNRDFNPKIVRNASTACEGLCKWIIALDKYDIVSKVVAPKKARLAVAESELDAQVGCCQLYA
;
A
#
# COMPACT_ATOMS: atom_id res chain seq x y z
N MET A 1 18.59 2.74 -16.52
CA MET A 1 17.91 2.49 -17.81
C MET A 1 17.05 3.71 -18.15
N LYS A 2 17.12 4.23 -19.38
CA LYS A 2 16.45 5.50 -19.75
C LYS A 2 14.94 5.34 -20.03
N ASN A 3 14.47 4.15 -20.40
CA ASN A 3 13.06 3.86 -20.70
C ASN A 3 12.65 2.51 -20.09
N PRO A 4 12.06 2.48 -18.88
CA PRO A 4 11.50 1.25 -18.34
C PRO A 4 10.20 0.85 -19.09
N PRO A 5 9.82 -0.44 -19.06
CA PRO A 5 8.53 -0.90 -19.55
C PRO A 5 7.37 -0.14 -18.90
N SER A 6 6.28 0.08 -19.63
CA SER A 6 5.07 0.76 -19.13
C SER A 6 4.55 0.13 -17.83
N VAL A 7 4.53 -1.19 -17.77
CA VAL A 7 4.14 -1.98 -16.58
C VAL A 7 5.00 -1.64 -15.36
N VAL A 8 6.31 -1.47 -15.54
CA VAL A 8 7.23 -1.13 -14.44
C VAL A 8 7.01 0.30 -13.97
N LYS A 9 6.80 1.25 -14.90
CA LYS A 9 6.46 2.64 -14.54
C LYS A 9 5.20 2.70 -13.69
N LEU A 10 4.18 1.94 -14.08
CA LEU A 10 2.89 1.90 -13.42
C LEU A 10 2.99 1.35 -11.99
N VAL A 11 3.77 0.27 -11.79
CA VAL A 11 4.04 -0.26 -10.44
C VAL A 11 4.81 0.74 -9.60
N MET A 12 5.83 1.37 -10.17
CA MET A 12 6.65 2.32 -9.43
C MET A 12 5.91 3.60 -9.05
N GLU A 13 5.05 4.09 -9.93
CA GLU A 13 4.15 5.20 -9.64
C GLU A 13 3.22 4.88 -8.46
N ALA A 14 2.63 3.68 -8.46
CA ALA A 14 1.78 3.24 -7.36
C ALA A 14 2.54 3.17 -6.02
N VAL A 15 3.80 2.71 -6.01
CA VAL A 15 4.65 2.73 -4.81
C VAL A 15 4.92 4.16 -4.34
N CYS A 16 5.25 5.08 -5.24
CA CYS A 16 5.46 6.48 -4.89
C CYS A 16 4.21 7.13 -4.28
N ILE A 17 3.03 6.83 -4.83
CA ILE A 17 1.75 7.30 -4.27
C ILE A 17 1.52 6.75 -2.86
N MET A 18 1.79 5.46 -2.64
CA MET A 18 1.70 4.83 -1.31
C MET A 18 2.66 5.46 -0.29
N MET A 19 3.86 5.83 -0.73
CA MET A 19 4.86 6.53 0.09
C MET A 19 4.60 8.04 0.20
N GLN A 20 3.54 8.56 -0.44
CA GLN A 20 3.17 9.98 -0.47
C GLN A 20 4.27 10.89 -1.04
N GLU A 21 5.09 10.34 -1.94
CA GLU A 21 6.15 11.08 -2.60
C GLU A 21 5.56 12.00 -3.67
N LYS A 22 6.01 13.26 -3.70
CA LYS A 22 5.49 14.26 -4.64
C LYS A 22 6.06 14.01 -6.04
N PRO A 23 5.23 14.00 -7.10
CA PRO A 23 5.72 13.85 -8.46
C PRO A 23 6.61 15.03 -8.87
N GLU A 24 7.55 14.78 -9.78
CA GLU A 24 8.32 15.84 -10.42
C GLU A 24 7.52 16.40 -11.61
N ARG A 25 7.31 17.71 -11.67
CA ARG A 25 6.67 18.33 -12.85
C ARG A 25 7.72 18.51 -13.93
N LYS A 26 7.60 17.79 -15.04
CA LYS A 26 8.48 17.91 -16.20
C LYS A 26 7.69 18.30 -17.45
N PRO A 27 8.25 19.15 -18.32
CA PRO A 27 7.64 19.41 -19.62
C PRO A 27 7.69 18.12 -20.45
N ASP A 28 6.54 17.72 -20.98
CA ASP A 28 6.42 16.62 -21.92
C ASP A 28 7.23 16.95 -23.18
N PRO A 29 8.21 16.12 -23.57
CA PRO A 29 8.97 16.34 -24.79
C PRO A 29 8.12 16.30 -26.07
N ALA A 30 6.91 15.69 -26.03
CA ALA A 30 6.04 15.60 -27.20
C ALA A 30 5.01 16.74 -27.30
N THR A 31 4.47 17.20 -26.17
CA THR A 31 3.37 18.19 -26.15
C THR A 31 3.72 19.52 -25.52
N GLY A 32 4.89 19.64 -24.89
CA GLY A 32 5.32 20.83 -24.15
C GLY A 32 4.50 21.10 -22.88
N LYS A 33 3.49 20.28 -22.58
CA LYS A 33 2.65 20.41 -21.38
C LYS A 33 3.40 19.90 -20.16
N MET A 34 3.21 20.54 -19.02
CA MET A 34 3.78 20.08 -17.76
C MET A 34 3.04 18.82 -17.30
N ILE A 35 3.71 17.68 -17.30
CA ILE A 35 3.19 16.38 -16.82
C ILE A 35 3.82 16.06 -15.47
N GLU A 36 3.04 15.40 -14.60
CA GLU A 36 3.51 14.83 -13.35
C GLU A 36 4.27 13.53 -13.64
N ASP A 37 5.59 13.57 -13.56
CA ASP A 37 6.47 12.41 -13.74
C ASP A 37 6.86 11.82 -12.38
N TYR A 38 6.34 10.62 -12.11
CA TYR A 38 6.73 9.85 -10.92
C TYR A 38 8.00 9.02 -11.15
N TRP A 39 8.47 8.87 -12.40
CA TRP A 39 9.63 8.01 -12.69
C TRP A 39 10.92 8.54 -12.03
N GLY A 40 11.20 9.85 -12.14
CA GLY A 40 12.38 10.46 -11.51
C GLY A 40 12.41 10.24 -10.00
N VAL A 41 11.26 10.39 -9.34
CA VAL A 41 11.10 10.22 -7.90
C VAL A 41 11.21 8.75 -7.50
N SER A 42 10.63 7.86 -8.31
CA SER A 42 10.72 6.41 -8.06
C SER A 42 12.15 5.88 -8.13
N LEU A 43 13.00 6.43 -9.01
CA LEU A 43 14.42 6.07 -9.06
C LEU A 43 15.18 6.55 -7.82
N LYS A 44 14.88 7.75 -7.33
CA LYS A 44 15.47 8.26 -6.08
C LYS A 44 15.06 7.38 -4.89
N LEU A 45 13.79 6.99 -4.85
CA LEU A 45 13.24 6.11 -3.82
C LEU A 45 13.91 4.72 -3.85
N LEU A 46 14.09 4.14 -5.04
CA LEU A 46 14.79 2.86 -5.21
C LEU A 46 16.30 2.95 -4.87
N GLY A 47 16.90 4.13 -4.99
CA GLY A 47 18.27 4.39 -4.60
C GLY A 47 18.49 4.53 -3.08
N ASP A 48 17.41 4.64 -2.30
CA ASP A 48 17.50 4.72 -0.85
C ASP A 48 17.76 3.33 -0.25
N LEU A 49 18.89 3.17 0.45
CA LEU A 49 19.27 1.93 1.12
C LEU A 49 18.22 1.49 2.16
N LYS A 50 17.48 2.44 2.73
CA LYS A 50 16.42 2.18 3.71
C LYS A 50 15.07 1.89 3.06
N PHE A 51 14.96 1.87 1.74
CA PHE A 51 13.69 1.66 1.05
C PHE A 51 12.99 0.36 1.47
N LEU A 52 13.73 -0.75 1.50
CA LEU A 52 13.17 -2.04 1.93
C LEU A 52 12.77 -2.05 3.41
N GLU A 53 13.49 -1.32 4.26
CA GLU A 53 13.14 -1.17 5.66
C GLU A 53 11.84 -0.37 5.81
N LYS A 54 11.70 0.76 5.09
CA LYS A 54 10.49 1.58 5.04
C LYS A 54 9.26 0.78 4.58
N LEU A 55 9.43 -0.13 3.62
CA LEU A 55 8.34 -1.02 3.19
C LEU A 55 7.90 -2.01 4.27
N LYS A 56 8.85 -2.50 5.09
CA LYS A 56 8.59 -3.45 6.18
C LYS A 56 7.96 -2.78 7.40
N THR A 57 8.41 -1.57 7.73
CA THR A 57 7.93 -0.78 8.87
C THR A 57 6.78 0.15 8.49
N TYR A 58 6.26 0.04 7.27
CA TYR A 58 5.17 0.87 6.77
C TYR A 58 3.93 0.70 7.67
N ASN A 59 3.40 1.81 8.16
CA ASN A 59 2.25 1.81 9.05
C ASN A 59 0.96 1.52 8.24
N ILE A 60 0.56 0.25 8.23
CA ILE A 60 -0.59 -0.24 7.47
C ILE A 60 -1.95 0.20 8.07
N ASP A 61 -1.98 0.60 9.34
CA ASP A 61 -3.20 1.01 10.03
C ASP A 61 -3.54 2.48 9.79
N ASN A 62 -2.55 3.30 9.43
CA ASN A 62 -2.71 4.74 9.23
C ASN A 62 -2.36 5.18 7.80
N ILE A 63 -2.99 4.54 6.81
CA ILE A 63 -2.84 4.92 5.41
C ILE A 63 -3.91 5.96 5.06
N PRO A 64 -3.57 7.11 4.44
CA PRO A 64 -4.57 8.10 4.08
C PRO A 64 -5.63 7.53 3.14
N PRO A 65 -6.94 7.76 3.42
CA PRO A 65 -8.02 7.22 2.59
C PRO A 65 -7.92 7.65 1.12
N GLN A 66 -7.37 8.83 0.86
CA GLN A 66 -7.18 9.37 -0.49
C GLN A 66 -6.18 8.55 -1.31
N VAL A 67 -5.12 8.07 -0.66
CA VAL A 67 -4.06 7.26 -1.29
C VAL A 67 -4.62 5.89 -1.67
N ILE A 68 -5.26 5.19 -0.73
CA ILE A 68 -5.88 3.88 -1.00
C ILE A 68 -6.97 3.99 -2.07
N LYS A 69 -7.80 5.03 -2.01
CA LYS A 69 -8.86 5.24 -3.00
C LYS A 69 -8.28 5.39 -4.41
N ARG A 70 -7.24 6.21 -4.58
CA ARG A 70 -6.54 6.37 -5.87
C ARG A 70 -5.94 5.05 -6.36
N ILE A 71 -5.32 4.26 -5.47
CA ILE A 71 -4.78 2.94 -5.81
C ILE A 71 -5.88 2.00 -6.31
N ARG A 72 -6.99 1.94 -5.59
CA ARG A 72 -8.13 1.06 -5.88
C ARG A 72 -8.86 1.44 -7.17
N GLU A 73 -8.98 2.72 -7.47
CA GLU A 73 -9.69 3.19 -8.66
C GLU A 73 -8.83 3.13 -9.92
N VAL A 74 -7.53 3.43 -9.81
CA VAL A 74 -6.66 3.60 -10.99
C VAL A 74 -5.83 2.35 -11.30
N TYR A 75 -5.30 1.66 -10.27
CA TYR A 75 -4.30 0.61 -10.46
C TYR A 75 -4.88 -0.79 -10.31
N ILE A 76 -5.68 -1.06 -9.28
CA ILE A 76 -6.27 -2.40 -9.03
C ILE A 76 -7.10 -2.94 -10.22
N PRO A 77 -7.97 -2.16 -10.90
CA PRO A 77 -8.73 -2.67 -12.05
C PRO A 77 -7.88 -2.77 -13.33
N ASN A 78 -6.67 -2.22 -13.34
CA ASN A 78 -5.82 -2.22 -14.51
C ASN A 78 -5.23 -3.63 -14.74
N ARG A 79 -5.44 -4.17 -15.94
CA ARG A 79 -4.93 -5.50 -16.34
C ARG A 79 -3.41 -5.58 -16.25
N ASP A 80 -2.72 -4.48 -16.51
CA ASP A 80 -1.24 -4.42 -16.46
C ASP A 80 -0.72 -4.46 -15.02
N PHE A 81 -1.56 -4.14 -14.02
CA PHE A 81 -1.23 -4.20 -12.60
C PHE A 81 -1.51 -5.59 -12.00
N ASN A 82 -1.08 -6.64 -12.72
CA ASN A 82 -1.22 -8.02 -12.27
C ASN A 82 0.16 -8.59 -11.96
N PRO A 83 0.39 -9.20 -10.78
CA PRO A 83 1.68 -9.79 -10.43
C PRO A 83 2.21 -10.77 -11.49
N LYS A 84 1.34 -11.51 -12.18
CA LYS A 84 1.73 -12.45 -13.24
C LYS A 84 2.29 -11.73 -14.47
N ILE A 85 1.73 -10.59 -14.84
CA ILE A 85 2.17 -9.78 -15.98
C ILE A 85 3.43 -9.01 -15.61
N VAL A 86 3.45 -8.40 -14.41
CA VAL A 86 4.61 -7.67 -13.89
C VAL A 86 5.83 -8.59 -13.75
N ARG A 87 5.65 -9.85 -13.37
CA ARG A 87 6.74 -10.84 -13.28
C ARG A 87 7.50 -11.01 -14.59
N ASN A 88 6.82 -10.92 -15.73
CA ASN A 88 7.47 -11.02 -17.04
C ASN A 88 8.41 -9.83 -17.31
N ALA A 89 8.15 -8.68 -16.70
CA ALA A 89 9.02 -7.51 -16.78
C ALA A 89 10.12 -7.52 -15.69
N SER A 90 9.76 -7.83 -14.45
CA SER A 90 10.71 -7.92 -13.32
C SER A 90 10.12 -8.68 -12.12
N THR A 91 10.88 -9.64 -11.61
CA THR A 91 10.57 -10.39 -10.37
C THR A 91 10.61 -9.50 -9.13
N ALA A 92 11.47 -8.47 -9.09
CA ALA A 92 11.46 -7.51 -7.98
C ALA A 92 10.18 -6.67 -7.98
N CYS A 93 9.71 -6.25 -9.16
CA CYS A 93 8.46 -5.50 -9.29
C CYS A 93 7.23 -6.36 -9.00
N GLU A 94 7.29 -7.68 -9.20
CA GLU A 94 6.24 -8.61 -8.75
C GLU A 94 6.01 -8.50 -7.25
N GLY A 95 7.09 -8.45 -6.46
CA GLY A 95 7.01 -8.28 -5.00
C GLY A 95 6.34 -6.97 -4.60
N LEU A 96 6.70 -5.87 -5.26
CA LEU A 96 6.08 -4.55 -5.02
C LEU A 96 4.60 -4.53 -5.41
N CYS A 97 4.23 -5.14 -6.54
CA CYS A 97 2.84 -5.26 -6.96
C CYS A 97 2.00 -6.05 -5.94
N LYS A 98 2.52 -7.20 -5.48
CA LYS A 98 1.88 -8.00 -4.42
C LYS A 98 1.73 -7.23 -3.11
N TRP A 99 2.75 -6.46 -2.72
CA TRP A 99 2.72 -5.62 -1.52
C TRP A 99 1.57 -4.60 -1.58
N ILE A 100 1.40 -3.89 -2.69
CA ILE A 100 0.30 -2.92 -2.85
C ILE A 100 -1.07 -3.60 -2.79
N ILE A 101 -1.23 -4.73 -3.50
CA ILE A 101 -2.48 -5.50 -3.49
C ILE A 101 -2.79 -6.02 -2.07
N ALA A 102 -1.77 -6.44 -1.33
CA ALA A 102 -1.94 -6.89 0.05
C ALA A 102 -2.41 -5.75 0.97
N LEU A 103 -1.87 -4.54 0.80
CA LEU A 103 -2.30 -3.36 1.56
C LEU A 103 -3.75 -2.97 1.28
N ASP A 104 -4.16 -2.98 0.01
CA ASP A 104 -5.56 -2.70 -0.36
C ASP A 104 -6.53 -3.71 0.29
N LYS A 105 -6.18 -5.00 0.26
CA LYS A 105 -6.98 -6.05 0.91
C LYS A 105 -6.98 -5.89 2.43
N TYR A 106 -5.85 -5.51 3.02
CA TYR A 106 -5.74 -5.27 4.46
C TYR A 106 -6.67 -4.14 4.91
N ASP A 107 -6.73 -3.02 4.17
CA ASP A 107 -7.66 -1.91 4.48
C ASP A 107 -9.12 -2.37 4.53
N ILE A 108 -9.55 -3.20 3.57
CA ILE A 108 -10.91 -3.75 3.54
C ILE A 108 -11.16 -4.64 4.77
N VAL A 109 -10.23 -5.55 5.07
CA VAL A 109 -10.35 -6.46 6.20
C VAL A 109 -10.30 -5.71 7.53
N SER A 110 -9.43 -4.71 7.67
CA SER A 110 -9.29 -3.90 8.88
C SER A 110 -10.61 -3.21 9.24
N LYS A 111 -11.30 -2.63 8.24
CA LYS A 111 -12.64 -2.03 8.42
C LYS A 111 -13.70 -3.04 8.88
N VAL A 112 -13.62 -4.29 8.45
CA VAL A 112 -14.53 -5.38 8.84
C VAL A 112 -14.16 -5.95 10.21
N VAL A 113 -12.89 -5.96 10.57
CA VAL A 113 -12.36 -6.55 11.81
C VAL A 113 -12.43 -5.57 12.99
N ALA A 114 -12.34 -4.26 12.76
CA ALA A 114 -12.50 -3.22 13.78
C ALA A 114 -13.75 -3.40 14.68
N PRO A 115 -14.97 -3.58 14.14
CA PRO A 115 -16.15 -3.81 14.98
C PRO A 115 -16.14 -5.17 15.68
N LYS A 116 -15.45 -6.18 15.12
CA LYS A 116 -15.33 -7.50 15.74
C LYS A 116 -14.38 -7.46 16.95
N LYS A 117 -13.26 -6.75 16.84
CA LYS A 117 -12.33 -6.53 17.96
C LYS A 117 -12.97 -5.73 19.10
N ALA A 118 -13.76 -4.70 18.77
CA ALA A 118 -14.49 -3.94 19.79
C ALA A 118 -15.49 -4.81 20.56
N ARG A 119 -16.23 -5.70 19.87
CA ARG A 119 -17.14 -6.65 20.53
C ARG A 119 -16.41 -7.70 21.35
N LEU A 120 -15.25 -8.17 20.89
CA LEU A 120 -14.41 -9.10 21.66
C LEU A 120 -13.93 -8.46 22.97
N ALA A 121 -13.46 -7.21 22.94
CA ALA A 121 -13.00 -6.52 24.14
C ALA A 121 -14.11 -6.34 25.19
N VAL A 122 -15.35 -6.09 24.77
CA VAL A 122 -16.50 -6.02 25.68
C VAL A 122 -16.79 -7.38 26.31
N ALA A 123 -16.86 -8.44 25.49
CA ALA A 123 -17.11 -9.79 25.99
C ALA A 123 -15.99 -10.32 26.90
N GLU A 124 -14.73 -10.00 26.60
CA GLU A 124 -13.58 -10.32 27.45
C GLU A 124 -13.64 -9.57 28.78
N SER A 125 -14.06 -8.29 28.79
CA SER A 125 -14.26 -7.53 30.03
C SER A 125 -15.41 -8.07 30.88
N GLU A 126 -16.49 -8.54 30.27
CA GLU A 126 -17.61 -9.16 30.98
C GLU A 126 -17.21 -10.51 31.58
N LEU A 127 -16.45 -11.32 30.83
CA LEU A 127 -15.92 -12.59 31.31
C LEU A 127 -14.94 -12.41 32.47
N ASP A 128 -13.99 -11.47 32.37
CA ASP A 128 -13.00 -11.21 33.42
C ASP A 128 -13.66 -10.73 34.72
N ALA A 129 -14.68 -9.87 34.62
CA ALA A 129 -15.48 -9.44 35.77
C ALA A 129 -16.22 -10.62 36.45
N GLN A 130 -16.70 -11.58 35.66
CA GLN A 130 -17.44 -12.74 36.15
C GLN A 130 -16.52 -13.81 36.77
N VAL A 131 -15.35 -14.04 36.17
CA VAL A 131 -14.31 -14.95 36.69
C VAL A 131 -13.72 -14.40 38.00
N GLY A 132 -13.47 -13.08 38.09
CA GLY A 132 -13.04 -12.44 39.34
C GLY A 132 -14.07 -12.52 40.46
N CYS A 133 -15.36 -12.43 40.13
CA CYS A 133 -16.44 -12.62 41.11
C CYS A 133 -16.46 -14.07 41.63
N CYS A 134 -16.35 -15.07 40.76
CA CYS A 134 -16.33 -16.48 41.19
C CYS A 134 -15.11 -16.87 42.05
N GLN A 135 -13.95 -16.22 41.89
CA GLN A 135 -12.76 -16.48 42.71
C GLN A 135 -12.82 -15.92 44.14
N LEU A 136 -13.70 -14.95 44.41
CA LEU A 136 -13.87 -14.38 45.75
C LEU A 136 -14.88 -15.16 46.61
N TYR A 137 -15.59 -16.13 46.03
CA TYR A 137 -16.58 -16.98 46.72
C TYR A 137 -16.14 -18.45 46.90
N ALA A 138 -14.87 -18.77 46.64
CA ALA A 138 -14.25 -20.09 46.85
C ALA A 138 -13.07 -19.99 47.82
#